data_AF-A0A5B7HY49-F1
#
_entry.id   AF-A0A5B7HY49-F1
#
_cell.length_a   1.000
_cell.length_b   1.000
_cell.length_c   1.000
_cell.angle_alpha   90.00
_cell.angle_beta   90.00
_cell.angle_gamma   90.00
#
_symmetry.space_group_name_H-M   'P 1'
#
loop_
_entity.id
_entity.type
_entity.pdbx_description
1 polymer ?
#
loop_
_entity_poly.entity_id
_entity_poly.type
_entity_poly.pdbx_seq_one_letter_code
_entity_poly.pdbx_strand_id
1 'polypeptide(L)'
;MHTDARLLINFIKPHKSLAKDTIARWVRTMLCMSGVDISKFSAGSVQPAAASKAGVAAVPVACIMAKVGWSKESTFAKNYNKNIVAASDLFQDAMLE
;
A
#
# COMPACT_ATOMS: atom_id res chain seq x y z
N MET A 1 -32.24 -15.16 -10.14
CA MET A 1 -31.41 -14.50 -9.10
C MET A 1 -29.95 -14.70 -9.47
N HIS A 2 -29.23 -13.65 -9.88
CA HIS A 2 -27.80 -13.77 -10.13
C HIS A 2 -27.05 -13.63 -8.81
N THR A 3 -26.49 -14.73 -8.34
CA THR A 3 -25.50 -14.75 -7.26
C THR A 3 -24.19 -14.20 -7.83
N ASP A 4 -23.95 -12.91 -7.61
CA ASP A 4 -22.62 -12.31 -7.78
C ASP A 4 -21.66 -13.01 -6.79
N ALA A 5 -20.95 -14.05 -7.25
CA ALA A 5 -19.98 -14.78 -6.44
C ALA A 5 -18.67 -13.98 -6.30
N ARG A 6 -18.72 -12.84 -5.59
CA ARG A 6 -17.53 -12.07 -5.21
C ARG A 6 -17.13 -12.38 -3.78
N LEU A 7 -15.81 -12.41 -3.55
CA LEU A 7 -15.25 -12.63 -2.22
C LEU A 7 -15.65 -11.55 -1.20
N LEU A 8 -15.77 -10.30 -1.66
CA LEU A 8 -16.10 -9.15 -0.82
C LEU A 8 -17.52 -8.65 -1.10
N ILE A 9 -18.36 -8.67 -0.07
CA ILE A 9 -19.77 -8.27 -0.10
C ILE A 9 -20.06 -7.18 0.94
N ASN A 10 -21.13 -6.43 0.72
CA ASN A 10 -21.60 -5.45 1.68
C ASN A 10 -22.19 -6.14 2.91
N PHE A 11 -22.02 -5.54 4.09
CA PHE A 11 -22.64 -6.02 5.33
C PHE A 11 -24.11 -5.58 5.45
N ILE A 12 -24.55 -4.61 4.64
CA ILE A 12 -25.95 -4.15 4.58
C ILE A 12 -26.71 -5.00 3.55
N LYS A 13 -27.91 -5.48 3.92
CA LYS A 13 -28.83 -6.16 2.99
C LYS A 13 -29.11 -5.28 1.76
N PRO A 14 -29.16 -5.82 0.53
CA PRO A 14 -29.16 -7.25 0.20
C PRO A 14 -27.75 -7.85 -0.04
N HIS A 15 -26.71 -7.39 0.67
CA HIS A 15 -25.34 -7.94 0.63
C HIS A 15 -24.73 -7.98 -0.77
N LYS A 16 -24.93 -6.91 -1.53
CA LYS A 16 -24.39 -6.77 -2.88
C LYS A 16 -22.85 -6.76 -2.85
N SER A 17 -22.26 -7.11 -3.99
CA SER A 17 -20.83 -6.94 -4.24
C SER A 17 -20.33 -5.55 -3.88
N LEU A 18 -19.16 -5.46 -3.25
CA LEU A 18 -18.54 -4.17 -2.98
C LEU A 18 -18.01 -3.52 -4.26
N ALA A 19 -18.18 -2.21 -4.36
CA ALA A 19 -17.53 -1.41 -5.37
C ALA A 19 -16.07 -1.12 -4.96
N LYS A 20 -15.21 -0.86 -5.96
CA LYS A 20 -13.79 -0.52 -5.77
C LYS A 20 -13.63 0.72 -4.89
N ASP A 21 -14.53 1.69 -5.01
CA ASP A 21 -14.55 2.92 -4.19
C ASP A 21 -14.68 2.64 -2.70
N THR A 22 -15.46 1.62 -2.33
CA THR A 22 -15.79 1.31 -0.95
C THR A 22 -14.58 0.70 -0.26
N ILE A 23 -13.89 -0.21 -0.95
CA ILE A 23 -12.62 -0.76 -0.50
C ILE A 23 -11.56 0.36 -0.40
N ALA A 24 -11.48 1.24 -1.40
CA ALA A 24 -10.53 2.36 -1.36
C ALA A 24 -10.80 3.31 -0.19
N ARG A 25 -12.07 3.56 0.15
CA ARG A 25 -12.47 4.33 1.34
C ARG A 25 -12.03 3.64 2.62
N TRP A 26 -12.27 2.34 2.76
CA TRP A 26 -11.82 1.58 3.94
C TRP A 26 -10.31 1.65 4.13
N VAL A 27 -9.53 1.50 3.06
CA VAL A 27 -8.06 1.63 3.14
C VAL A 27 -7.67 3.05 3.60
N ARG A 28 -8.29 4.11 3.06
CA ARG A 28 -8.03 5.48 3.53
C ARG A 28 -8.41 5.69 5.00
N THR A 29 -9.52 5.12 5.43
CA THR A 29 -9.94 5.16 6.84
C THR A 29 -8.89 4.49 7.73
N MET A 30 -8.39 3.31 7.36
CA MET A 30 -7.34 2.62 8.11
C MET A 30 -6.04 3.44 8.15
N LEU A 31 -5.63 4.05 7.03
CA LEU A 31 -4.47 4.95 7.00
C LEU A 31 -4.65 6.13 7.97
N CYS A 32 -5.81 6.78 7.95
CA CYS A 32 -6.14 7.87 8.87
C CYS A 32 -6.06 7.42 10.33
N MET A 33 -6.64 6.25 10.65
CA MET A 33 -6.61 5.67 11.99
C MET A 33 -5.19 5.32 12.46
N SER A 34 -4.28 4.99 11.54
CA SER A 34 -2.85 4.78 11.84
C SER A 34 -2.02 6.06 11.93
N GLY A 35 -2.64 7.24 11.87
CA GLY A 35 -1.94 8.53 11.91
C GLY A 35 -1.20 8.88 10.62
N VAL A 36 -1.48 8.18 9.51
CA VAL A 36 -0.87 8.46 8.20
C VAL A 36 -1.62 9.63 7.53
N ASP A 37 -0.85 10.58 7.00
CA ASP A 37 -1.36 11.74 6.27
C ASP A 37 -2.10 11.33 4.98
N ILE A 38 -3.43 11.28 5.05
CA ILE A 38 -4.29 10.89 3.93
C ILE A 38 -4.38 11.94 2.81
N SER A 39 -3.80 13.14 2.98
CA SER A 39 -3.66 14.11 1.88
C SER A 39 -2.56 13.70 0.90
N LYS A 40 -1.56 12.95 1.39
CA LYS A 40 -0.42 12.45 0.62
C LYS A 40 -0.58 10.98 0.25
N PHE A 41 -1.16 10.18 1.14
CA PHE A 41 -1.29 8.73 0.99
C PHE A 41 -2.73 8.30 0.77
N SER A 42 -2.93 7.29 -0.07
CA SER A 42 -4.26 6.79 -0.43
C SER A 42 -4.24 5.28 -0.62
N ALA A 43 -5.37 4.69 -0.98
CA ALA A 43 -5.43 3.27 -1.31
C ALA A 43 -4.41 2.86 -2.40
N GLY A 44 -4.10 3.77 -3.34
CA GLY A 44 -3.12 3.52 -4.40
C GLY A 44 -1.66 3.59 -3.95
N SER A 45 -1.35 4.18 -2.78
CA SER A 45 0.03 4.29 -2.29
C SER A 45 0.51 3.05 -1.54
N VAL A 46 -0.40 2.16 -1.12
CA VAL A 46 -0.06 0.91 -0.40
C VAL A 46 0.78 -0.01 -1.27
N GLN A 47 0.35 -0.21 -2.52
CA GLN A 47 1.03 -1.07 -3.50
C GLN A 47 2.49 -0.66 -3.76
N PRO A 48 2.80 0.61 -4.12
CA PRO A 48 4.18 1.03 -4.29
C PRO A 48 5.00 1.05 -2.99
N ALA A 49 4.39 1.34 -1.84
CA ALA A 49 5.09 1.25 -0.55
C ALA A 49 5.51 -0.19 -0.24
N ALA A 50 4.63 -1.17 -0.46
CA ALA A 50 4.94 -2.59 -0.30
C ALA A 50 6.06 -3.04 -1.26
N ALA A 51 6.03 -2.59 -2.52
CA ALA A 51 7.07 -2.86 -3.50
C ALA A 51 8.44 -2.30 -3.06
N SER A 52 8.46 -1.07 -2.54
CA SER A 52 9.67 -0.44 -1.99
C SER A 52 10.24 -1.24 -0.81
N LYS A 53 9.37 -1.69 0.10
CA LYS A 53 9.79 -2.53 1.24
C LYS A 53 10.35 -3.88 0.80
N ALA A 54 9.77 -4.50 -0.22
CA ALA A 54 10.29 -5.75 -0.80
C ALA A 54 11.67 -5.54 -1.46
N GLY A 55 11.89 -4.39 -2.10
CA GLY A 55 13.20 -4.02 -2.64
C GLY A 55 14.27 -3.89 -1.56
N VAL A 56 13.94 -3.23 -0.43
CA VAL A 56 14.83 -3.16 0.74
C VAL A 56 15.11 -4.55 1.34
N ALA A 57 14.14 -5.45 1.29
CA ALA A 57 14.30 -6.85 1.71
C ALA A 57 15.03 -7.74 0.68
N ALA A 58 15.67 -7.15 -0.34
CA ALA A 58 16.42 -7.83 -1.39
C ALA A 58 15.61 -8.88 -2.20
N VAL A 59 14.29 -8.71 -2.30
CA VAL A 59 13.46 -9.54 -3.17
C VAL A 59 13.79 -9.22 -4.64
N PRO A 60 13.96 -10.23 -5.52
CA PRO A 60 14.24 -9.99 -6.92
C PRO A 60 13.22 -9.07 -7.57
N VAL A 61 13.69 -8.07 -8.31
CA VAL A 61 12.83 -7.05 -8.94
C VAL A 61 11.80 -7.67 -9.87
N ALA A 62 12.15 -8.74 -10.59
CA ALA A 62 11.22 -9.50 -11.42
C ALA A 62 10.03 -10.06 -10.62
N CYS A 63 10.26 -10.59 -9.41
CA CYS A 63 9.19 -11.07 -8.53
C CYS A 63 8.32 -9.92 -8.02
N ILE A 64 8.92 -8.79 -7.65
CA ILE A 64 8.18 -7.60 -7.23
C ILE A 64 7.29 -7.12 -8.39
N MET A 65 7.84 -6.95 -9.58
CA MET A 65 7.09 -6.51 -10.77
C MET A 65 5.93 -7.46 -11.11
N ALA A 66 6.16 -8.78 -11.07
CA ALA A 66 5.11 -9.77 -11.30
C ALA A 66 3.99 -9.68 -10.26
N LYS A 67 4.32 -9.46 -8.98
CA LYS A 67 3.33 -9.36 -7.90
C LYS A 67 2.52 -8.07 -7.96
N VAL A 68 3.17 -6.99 -8.38
CA VAL A 68 2.65 -5.62 -8.40
C VAL A 68 1.96 -5.30 -9.75
N GLY A 69 2.19 -6.12 -10.78
CA GLY A 69 1.58 -5.98 -12.11
C GLY A 69 2.22 -4.87 -12.95
N TRP A 70 3.51 -4.60 -12.76
CA TRP A 70 4.24 -3.62 -13.57
C TRP A 70 5.02 -4.29 -14.70
N SER A 71 4.91 -3.71 -15.89
CA SER A 71 5.62 -4.21 -17.08
C SER A 71 7.01 -3.61 -17.26
N LYS A 72 7.33 -2.50 -16.58
CA LYS A 72 8.57 -1.73 -16.78
C LYS A 72 9.31 -1.53 -15.46
N GLU A 73 10.49 -2.14 -15.37
CA GLU A 73 11.41 -1.99 -14.24
C GLU A 73 11.85 -0.54 -14.04
N SER A 74 12.11 0.19 -15.13
CA SER A 74 12.50 1.60 -15.07
C SER A 74 11.44 2.48 -14.41
N THR A 75 10.16 2.10 -14.45
CA THR A 75 9.09 2.83 -13.76
C THR A 75 9.15 2.60 -12.25
N PHE A 76 9.48 1.37 -11.83
CA PHE A 76 9.72 1.04 -10.42
C PHE A 76 10.94 1.76 -9.87
N ALA A 77 12.09 1.61 -10.53
CA ALA A 77 13.36 2.19 -10.09
C ALA A 77 13.28 3.71 -9.94
N LYS A 78 12.58 4.41 -10.84
CA LYS A 78 12.47 5.88 -10.82
C LYS A 78 11.43 6.41 -9.84
N ASN A 79 10.23 5.82 -9.81
CA ASN A 79 9.10 6.45 -9.12
C ASN A 79 8.78 5.83 -7.76
N TYR A 80 9.22 4.60 -7.51
CA TYR A 80 8.68 3.76 -6.45
C TYR A 80 9.75 3.10 -5.58
N ASN A 81 10.98 2.94 -6.07
CA ASN A 81 12.12 2.55 -5.25
C ASN A 81 12.61 3.75 -4.42
N LYS A 82 11.78 4.19 -3.48
CA LYS A 82 12.10 5.32 -2.60
C LYS A 82 12.86 4.80 -1.39
N ASN A 83 13.89 5.53 -0.98
CA ASN A 83 14.65 5.18 0.22
C ASN A 83 13.70 5.23 1.43
N ILE A 84 13.60 4.13 2.18
CA ILE A 84 12.83 4.09 3.42
C ILE A 84 13.72 4.74 4.46
N VAL A 85 13.52 6.04 4.69
CA VAL A 85 14.21 6.76 5.76
C VAL A 85 13.79 6.08 7.07
N ALA A 86 14.70 5.33 7.68
CA ALA A 86 14.55 4.99 9.09
C ALA A 86 14.49 6.33 9.82
N ALA A 87 13.49 6.53 10.68
CA ALA A 87 13.48 7.69 11.55
C ALA A 87 14.77 7.64 12.37
N SER A 88 15.80 8.37 11.95
CA SER A 88 16.86 8.81 12.86
C SER A 88 16.16 9.86 13.71
N ASP A 89 15.41 9.40 14.71
CA ASP A 89 15.00 10.29 15.77
C ASP A 89 16.30 10.84 16.34
N LEU A 90 16.46 12.16 16.26
CA LEU A 90 17.53 12.95 16.88
C LEU A 90 17.75 12.59 18.35
N PHE A 91 16.78 11.91 18.97
CA PHE A 91 16.85 11.34 20.30
C PHE A 91 17.87 10.19 20.45
N GLN A 92 18.09 9.36 19.43
CA GLN A 92 19.04 8.25 19.53
C GLN A 92 20.50 8.70 19.45
N ASP A 93 20.80 9.74 18.66
CA ASP A 93 22.15 10.34 18.61
C ASP A 93 22.49 11.10 19.91
N ALA A 94 21.49 11.64 20.61
CA ALA A 94 21.69 12.39 21.85
C ALA A 94 21.95 11.52 23.10
N MET A 95 21.76 10.19 23.03
CA MET A 95 22.05 9.28 24.15
C MET A 95 23.43 8.62 24.10
N LEU A 96 24.23 8.92 23.06
CA LEU A 96 25.59 8.40 22.88
C LEU A 96 26.69 9.43 23.25
N GLU A 97 26.34 10.45 24.04
CA GLU A 97 27.30 11.37 24.68
C GLU A 97 27.15 11.36 26.21
#